data_AF-A0A2V6E4G6-F1
#
_entry.id   AF-A0A2V6E4G6-F1
#
_cell.length_a   1.000
_cell.length_b   1.000
_cell.length_c   1.000
_cell.angle_alpha   90.00
_cell.angle_beta   90.00
_cell.angle_gamma   90.00
#
_symmetry.space_group_name_H-M   'P 1'
#
loop_
_entity.id
_entity.type
_entity.pdbx_description
1 polymer ?
#
loop_
_entity_poly.entity_id
_entity_poly.type
_entity_poly.pdbx_seq_one_letter_code
_entity_poly.pdbx_strand_id
1 'polypeptide(L)'
;MRSLLVILIAVCSFQVMAVAQTETATVDLALPTDNDAIFHGGGPDFYQYVERDYRGEKSTPWEGGQYGFVRDPEQTRAGVVYTRFHEGIDIRCLHRDERGEPLDEVRAIAEGKVVYTNSVPGYSNYG
;
A
#
# COMPACT_ATOMS: atom_id res chain seq x y z
N MET A 1 -60.50 31.91 -32.20
CA MET A 1 -61.01 32.95 -31.27
C MET A 1 -61.62 32.22 -30.08
N ARG A 2 -60.89 31.81 -29.05
CA ARG A 2 -59.99 32.55 -28.17
C ARG A 2 -58.74 31.69 -27.99
N SER A 3 -57.63 32.00 -28.65
CA SER A 3 -56.71 33.03 -28.16
C SER A 3 -56.21 32.64 -26.77
N LEU A 4 -55.02 32.05 -26.74
CA LEU A 4 -53.85 32.83 -26.30
C LEU A 4 -53.98 33.26 -24.82
N LEU A 5 -54.14 32.29 -23.93
CA LEU A 5 -53.92 32.39 -22.48
C LEU A 5 -54.20 30.95 -22.01
N VAL A 6 -53.26 30.02 -21.98
CA VAL A 6 -52.21 29.92 -20.96
C VAL A 6 -51.01 29.20 -21.58
N ILE A 7 -50.52 29.73 -22.70
CA ILE A 7 -49.10 29.57 -23.05
C ILE A 7 -48.35 30.65 -22.24
N LEU A 8 -48.38 30.52 -20.91
CA LEU A 8 -47.54 31.28 -19.97
C LEU A 8 -47.39 30.53 -18.64
N ILE A 9 -47.28 29.21 -18.70
CA ILE A 9 -46.44 28.46 -17.75
C ILE A 9 -45.44 27.67 -18.59
N ALA A 10 -44.98 28.30 -19.68
CA ALA A 10 -43.78 27.90 -20.37
C ALA A 10 -42.63 28.49 -19.56
N VAL A 11 -41.77 27.62 -19.04
CA VAL A 11 -40.41 27.95 -18.63
C VAL A 11 -40.32 28.86 -17.40
N CYS A 12 -40.61 28.32 -16.23
CA CYS A 12 -39.94 28.77 -15.01
C CYS A 12 -39.62 27.57 -14.12
N SER A 13 -38.41 27.06 -14.37
CA SER A 13 -37.51 26.64 -13.29
C SER A 13 -37.87 25.34 -12.56
N PHE A 14 -38.18 24.28 -13.32
CA PHE A 14 -37.75 22.94 -12.89
C PHE A 14 -36.25 22.77 -13.15
N GLN A 15 -35.45 23.63 -12.54
CA GLN A 15 -34.03 23.38 -12.33
C GLN A 15 -33.85 23.09 -10.86
N VAL A 16 -34.35 21.92 -10.44
CA VAL A 16 -33.69 21.24 -9.33
C VAL A 16 -32.31 20.94 -9.87
N MET A 17 -31.36 21.82 -9.56
CA MET A 17 -29.94 21.53 -9.66
C MET A 17 -29.76 20.25 -8.84
N ALA A 18 -29.70 19.10 -9.52
CA ALA A 18 -29.12 17.92 -8.95
C ALA A 18 -27.65 18.29 -8.73
N VAL A 19 -27.36 18.83 -7.54
CA VAL A 19 -26.01 18.82 -7.02
C VAL A 19 -25.70 17.34 -6.93
N ALA A 20 -24.99 16.82 -7.93
CA ALA A 20 -24.31 15.55 -7.80
C ALA A 20 -23.36 15.75 -6.63
N GLN A 21 -23.80 15.31 -5.46
CA GLN A 21 -22.97 15.26 -4.29
C GLN A 21 -21.91 14.23 -4.64
N THR A 22 -20.74 14.69 -5.07
CA THR A 22 -19.58 13.83 -5.23
C THR A 22 -19.32 13.32 -3.82
N GLU A 23 -19.78 12.11 -3.51
CA GLU A 23 -19.28 11.37 -2.37
C GLU A 23 -17.79 11.19 -2.63
N THR A 24 -16.98 12.08 -2.05
CA THR A 24 -15.59 11.74 -1.77
C THR A 24 -15.67 10.61 -0.77
N ALA A 25 -15.75 9.38 -1.27
CA ALA A 25 -15.62 8.19 -0.44
C ALA A 25 -14.26 8.30 0.25
N THR A 26 -14.30 8.68 1.53
CA THR A 26 -13.11 8.69 2.37
C THR A 26 -12.67 7.24 2.49
N VAL A 27 -11.50 6.92 1.94
CA VAL A 27 -10.90 5.61 2.16
C VAL A 27 -10.39 5.60 3.59
N ASP A 28 -11.09 4.91 4.47
CA ASP A 28 -10.69 4.72 5.85
C ASP A 28 -9.60 3.64 5.90
N LEU A 29 -8.33 4.10 5.94
CA LEU A 29 -7.16 3.24 5.96
C LEU A 29 -6.54 3.21 7.35
N ALA A 30 -6.30 2.00 7.85
CA ALA A 30 -5.48 1.74 9.03
C ALA A 30 -4.10 1.19 8.64
N LEU A 31 -3.14 1.28 9.56
CA LEU A 31 -1.87 0.56 9.41
C LEU A 31 -2.08 -0.95 9.57
N PRO A 32 -1.37 -1.79 8.80
CA PRO A 32 -1.51 -3.25 8.87
C PRO A 32 -0.85 -3.89 10.11
N THR A 33 -0.04 -3.13 10.86
CA THR A 33 0.59 -3.50 12.13
C THR A 33 0.60 -2.29 13.07
N ASP A 34 1.01 -2.49 14.33
CA ASP A 34 1.13 -1.42 15.32
C ASP A 34 2.33 -0.48 15.07
N ASN A 35 3.22 -0.82 14.13
CA ASN A 35 4.35 0.04 13.81
C ASN A 35 3.88 1.29 13.05
N ASP A 36 3.79 2.41 13.76
CA ASP A 36 3.37 3.71 13.25
C ASP A 36 4.54 4.62 12.85
N ALA A 37 5.78 4.11 12.87
CA ALA A 37 6.98 4.90 12.62
C ALA A 37 6.96 5.61 11.25
N ILE A 38 6.19 5.12 10.27
CA ILE A 38 6.00 5.79 8.97
C ILE A 38 5.47 7.23 9.12
N PHE A 39 4.71 7.52 10.18
CA PHE A 39 4.20 8.87 10.46
C PHE A 39 5.22 9.76 11.20
N HIS A 40 6.29 9.17 11.75
CA HIS A 40 7.24 9.84 12.63
C HIS A 40 8.68 9.84 12.06
N GLY A 41 8.81 9.77 10.73
CA GLY A 41 10.09 9.80 10.01
C GLY A 41 10.44 8.50 9.27
N GLY A 42 9.78 7.40 9.60
CA GLY A 42 9.88 6.12 8.92
C GLY A 42 11.30 5.54 8.96
N GLY A 43 11.81 5.16 7.78
CA GLY A 43 13.18 4.71 7.64
C GLY A 43 13.46 3.40 8.40
N PRO A 44 14.59 3.30 9.13
CA PRO A 44 15.00 2.06 9.80
C PRO A 44 14.07 1.60 10.93
N ASP A 45 13.23 2.49 11.44
CA ASP A 45 12.26 2.19 12.49
C ASP A 45 10.96 1.61 11.92
N PHE A 46 10.65 1.89 10.65
CA PHE A 46 9.46 1.37 9.97
C PHE A 46 9.77 0.19 9.04
N TYR A 47 10.82 0.26 8.24
CA TYR A 47 11.14 -0.77 7.24
C TYR A 47 12.01 -1.88 7.84
N GLN A 48 11.62 -3.12 7.58
CA GLN A 48 12.44 -4.28 7.91
C GLN A 48 13.70 -4.28 7.03
N TYR A 49 14.86 -4.41 7.66
CA TYR A 49 16.12 -4.49 6.94
C TYR A 49 16.26 -5.83 6.21
N VAL A 50 17.04 -5.81 5.13
CA VAL A 50 17.50 -7.02 4.44
C VAL A 50 18.91 -7.34 4.90
N GLU A 51 19.21 -8.62 5.10
CA GLU A 51 20.60 -9.04 5.29
C GLU A 51 21.31 -9.07 3.94
N ARG A 52 22.41 -8.32 3.83
CA ARG A 52 23.24 -8.28 2.62
C ARG A 52 24.62 -8.81 2.96
N ASP A 53 25.09 -9.78 2.17
CA ASP A 53 26.50 -10.14 2.10
C ASP A 53 26.98 -9.83 0.68
N TYR A 54 27.84 -8.82 0.54
CA TYR A 54 28.44 -8.49 -0.74
C TYR A 54 29.95 -8.59 -0.63
N ARG A 55 30.52 -9.61 -1.27
CA ARG A 55 31.96 -9.89 -1.27
C ARG A 55 32.55 -10.05 0.14
N GLY A 56 31.79 -10.62 1.07
CA GLY A 56 32.20 -10.84 2.46
C GLY A 56 31.94 -9.65 3.39
N GLU A 57 31.44 -8.53 2.86
CA GLU A 57 30.99 -7.40 3.67
C GLU A 57 29.50 -7.57 4.01
N LYS A 58 29.22 -7.77 5.30
CA LYS A 58 27.85 -7.89 5.81
C LYS A 58 27.27 -6.53 6.16
N SER A 59 26.04 -6.27 5.74
CA SER A 59 25.28 -5.08 6.12
C SER A 59 23.79 -5.37 6.24
N THR A 60 23.06 -4.46 6.88
CA THR A 60 21.61 -4.56 7.10
C THR A 60 20.90 -3.27 6.65
N PRO A 61 20.90 -2.95 5.34
CA PRO A 61 20.21 -1.76 4.83
C PRO A 61 18.70 -1.89 5.04
N TRP A 62 18.09 -0.86 5.62
CA TRP A 62 16.64 -0.79 5.85
C TRP A 62 15.88 -0.44 4.57
N GLU A 63 16.55 0.21 3.61
CA GLU A 63 16.00 0.59 2.31
C GLU A 63 15.50 -0.62 1.53
N GLY A 64 16.02 -1.81 1.85
CA GLY A 64 15.59 -3.07 1.27
C GLY A 64 14.11 -3.40 1.48
N GLY A 65 13.51 -2.92 2.57
CA GLY A 65 12.09 -3.13 2.87
C GLY A 65 11.13 -2.18 2.13
N GLN A 66 11.64 -1.24 1.33
CA GLN A 66 10.80 -0.29 0.61
C GLN A 66 10.23 -0.89 -0.68
N TYR A 67 9.04 -0.46 -1.05
CA TYR A 67 8.50 -0.70 -2.38
C TYR A 67 9.41 -0.09 -3.43
N GLY A 68 9.67 -0.86 -4.48
CA GLY A 68 10.53 -0.42 -5.58
C GLY A 68 12.02 -0.57 -5.34
N PHE A 69 12.43 -1.17 -4.22
CA PHE A 69 13.82 -1.56 -4.02
C PHE A 69 14.25 -2.56 -5.10
N VAL A 70 15.41 -2.32 -5.72
CA VAL A 70 16.00 -3.23 -6.70
C VAL A 70 17.27 -3.88 -6.11
N ARG A 71 17.38 -5.20 -6.26
CA ARG A 71 18.47 -6.00 -5.65
C ARG A 71 19.02 -7.04 -6.60
N ASP A 72 19.97 -7.83 -6.09
CA ASP A 72 20.71 -8.86 -6.81
C ASP A 72 21.49 -8.28 -8.00
N PRO A 73 22.58 -7.52 -7.74
CA PRO A 73 23.39 -6.92 -8.80
C PRO A 73 24.16 -8.00 -9.56
N GLU A 74 23.96 -8.04 -10.88
CA GLU A 74 24.67 -8.92 -11.80
C GLU A 74 25.53 -8.09 -12.76
N GLN A 75 26.79 -8.50 -12.90
CA GLN A 75 27.71 -7.87 -13.85
C GLN A 75 27.43 -8.39 -15.26
N THR A 76 27.07 -7.48 -16.17
CA THR A 76 26.90 -7.76 -17.60
C THR A 76 27.92 -7.00 -18.44
N ARG A 77 27.95 -7.27 -19.75
CA ARG A 77 28.75 -6.49 -20.71
C ARG A 77 28.31 -5.02 -20.82
N ALA A 78 27.07 -4.71 -20.45
CA ALA A 78 26.51 -3.36 -20.48
C ALA A 78 26.65 -2.60 -19.15
N GLY A 79 27.22 -3.24 -18.12
CA GLY A 79 27.29 -2.72 -16.75
C GLY A 79 26.56 -3.61 -15.75
N VAL A 80 26.40 -3.10 -14.53
CA VAL A 80 25.66 -3.80 -13.47
C VAL A 80 24.16 -3.63 -13.74
N VAL A 81 23.42 -4.75 -13.72
CA VAL A 81 21.95 -4.77 -13.75
C VAL A 81 21.43 -5.37 -12.46
N TYR A 82 20.27 -4.91 -12.00
CA TYR A 82 19.59 -5.48 -10.84
C TYR A 82 18.45 -6.38 -11.33
N THR A 83 18.43 -7.63 -10.90
CA THR A 83 17.55 -8.66 -11.47
C THR A 83 16.29 -8.90 -10.66
N ARG A 84 16.14 -8.25 -9.51
CA ARG A 84 14.95 -8.35 -8.66
C ARG A 84 14.39 -7.00 -8.24
N PHE A 85 13.07 -6.91 -8.25
CA PHE A 85 12.29 -5.74 -7.83
C PHE A 85 11.39 -6.13 -6.63
N HIS A 86 11.31 -5.24 -5.64
CA HIS A 86 10.45 -5.45 -4.48
C HIS A 86 9.05 -4.89 -4.74
N GLU A 87 8.09 -5.79 -4.98
CA GLU A 87 6.68 -5.45 -5.28
C GLU A 87 5.85 -5.11 -4.03
N GLY A 88 6.41 -5.29 -2.84
CA GLY A 88 5.75 -5.05 -1.56
C GLY A 88 6.49 -4.04 -0.69
N ILE A 89 6.07 -3.96 0.58
CA ILE A 89 6.81 -3.29 1.64
C ILE A 89 7.01 -4.30 2.78
N ASP A 90 8.18 -4.25 3.42
CA ASP A 90 8.46 -5.07 4.59
C ASP A 90 8.44 -4.16 5.82
N ILE A 91 7.47 -4.37 6.71
CA ILE A 91 7.30 -3.56 7.94
C ILE A 91 8.07 -4.23 9.07
N ARG A 92 8.90 -3.46 9.76
CA ARG A 92 9.67 -3.90 10.93
C ARG A 92 8.73 -4.24 12.08
N CYS A 93 8.88 -5.43 12.65
CA CYS A 93 8.12 -5.80 13.84
C CYS A 93 8.58 -5.02 15.08
N LEU A 94 7.65 -4.71 15.97
CA LEU A 94 7.91 -4.07 17.26
C LEU A 94 8.24 -5.10 18.35
N HIS A 95 7.65 -6.30 18.27
CA HIS A 95 7.78 -7.32 19.30
C HIS A 95 8.32 -8.63 18.72
N ARG A 96 9.20 -9.29 19.49
CA ARG A 96 9.71 -10.62 19.19
C ARG A 96 9.66 -11.52 20.42
N ASP A 97 9.51 -12.81 20.19
CA ASP A 97 9.64 -13.83 21.24
C ASP A 97 11.11 -14.13 21.58
N GLU A 98 11.33 -15.05 22.53
CA GLU A 98 12.67 -15.48 22.95
C GLU A 98 13.50 -16.16 21.83
N ARG A 99 12.84 -16.64 20.78
CA ARG A 99 13.46 -17.27 19.60
C ARG A 99 13.72 -16.24 18.48
N GLY A 100 13.28 -15.00 18.66
CA GLY A 100 13.40 -13.93 17.68
C GLY A 100 12.26 -13.89 16.67
N GLU A 101 11.19 -14.65 16.85
CA GLU A 101 10.03 -14.65 15.94
C GLU A 101 9.17 -13.41 16.17
N PRO A 102 8.68 -12.73 15.10
CA PRO A 102 7.82 -11.56 15.25
C PRO A 102 6.47 -11.93 15.89
N LEU A 103 6.01 -11.10 16.84
CA LEU A 103 4.74 -11.30 17.57
C LEU A 103 3.64 -10.31 17.20
N ASP A 104 3.92 -9.40 16.28
CA ASP A 104 2.99 -8.34 15.89
C ASP A 104 1.73 -8.91 15.21
N GLU A 105 0.58 -8.38 15.58
CA GLU A 105 -0.67 -8.68 14.89
C GLU A 105 -0.68 -8.04 13.50
N VAL A 106 -1.03 -8.83 12.48
CA VAL A 106 -1.28 -8.36 11.11
C VAL A 106 -2.78 -8.24 10.89
N ARG A 107 -3.21 -7.03 10.52
CA ARG A 107 -4.63 -6.68 10.32
C ARG A 107 -4.90 -6.15 8.92
N ALA A 108 -6.16 -6.26 8.49
CA ALA A 108 -6.60 -5.63 7.25
C ALA A 108 -6.54 -4.10 7.39
N ILE A 109 -6.06 -3.42 6.34
CA ILE A 109 -5.98 -1.95 6.32
C ILE A 109 -7.34 -1.28 6.09
N ALA A 110 -8.33 -2.03 5.61
CA ALA A 110 -9.67 -1.57 5.30
C ALA A 110 -10.65 -2.75 5.25
N GLU A 111 -11.95 -2.46 5.21
CA GLU A 111 -12.97 -3.48 4.97
C GLU A 111 -12.77 -4.19 3.61
N GLY A 112 -13.01 -5.49 3.59
CA GLY A 112 -12.85 -6.28 2.38
C GLY A 112 -13.35 -7.71 2.53
N LYS A 113 -13.12 -8.51 1.49
CA LYS A 113 -13.46 -9.94 1.47
C LYS A 113 -12.20 -10.74 1.22
N VAL A 114 -11.95 -11.75 2.06
CA VAL A 114 -10.91 -12.74 1.80
C VAL A 114 -11.32 -13.57 0.58
N VAL A 115 -10.53 -13.50 -0.48
CA VAL A 115 -10.77 -14.23 -1.75
C VAL A 115 -9.81 -15.40 -1.96
N TYR A 116 -8.70 -15.42 -1.24
CA TYR A 116 -7.67 -16.44 -1.35
C TYR A 116 -6.98 -16.63 0.00
N THR A 117 -6.70 -17.88 0.35
CA THR A 117 -5.84 -18.26 1.49
C THR A 117 -4.97 -19.42 1.06
N ASN A 118 -3.79 -19.53 1.62
CA ASN A 118 -2.87 -20.63 1.36
C ASN A 118 -2.12 -21.00 2.64
N SER A 119 -1.99 -22.30 2.88
CA SER A 119 -1.28 -22.84 4.05
C SER A 119 0.20 -23.15 3.76
N VAL A 120 0.65 -23.03 2.51
CA VAL A 120 2.04 -23.26 2.09
C VAL A 120 2.79 -21.91 2.02
N PRO A 121 3.73 -21.62 2.94
CA PRO A 121 4.38 -20.30 3.01
C PRO A 121 5.10 -19.88 1.73
N GLY A 122 5.78 -20.81 1.05
CA GLY A 122 6.57 -20.52 -0.15
C GLY A 122 5.77 -20.34 -1.44
N TYR A 123 4.43 -20.34 -1.38
CA TYR A 123 3.57 -20.04 -2.53
C TYR A 123 3.13 -18.57 -2.55
N SER A 124 3.54 -17.77 -1.56
CA SER A 124 3.47 -16.31 -1.65
C SER A 124 4.58 -15.79 -2.55
N ASN A 125 4.27 -14.83 -3.42
CA ASN A 125 5.26 -14.03 -4.14
C ASN A 125 5.79 -12.83 -3.31
N TYR A 126 5.27 -12.65 -2.10
CA TYR A 126 5.63 -11.57 -1.17
C TYR A 126 6.45 -12.07 0.03
N GLY A 127 7.06 -13.27 -0.07
CA GLY A 127 7.96 -13.86 0.93
C GLY A 127 9.28 -14.29 0.30
#